data_AF-A0A7V3AU03-F1
#
_entry.id   AF-A0A7V3AU03-F1
#
_cell.length_a   1.000
_cell.length_b   1.000
_cell.length_c   1.000
_cell.angle_alpha   90.00
_cell.angle_beta   90.00
_cell.angle_gamma   90.00
#
_symmetry.space_group_name_H-M   'P 1'
#
loop_
_entity.id
_entity.type
_entity.pdbx_description
1 polymer ?
#
loop_
_entity_poly.entity_id
_entity_poly.type
_entity_poly.pdbx_seq_one_letter_code
_entity_poly.pdbx_strand_id
1 'polypeptide(L)'
;MVIFVADDPSCWSSAQSEQNTRFYSLMAHIPTLEPSEPQEFKDFTKFAFNLSAQFKIPVMIRSTTRASHQSGPVTLGEIPNSKFQIPKFVKDPKKFSTMPPRVLEMKKELFEKIEKIKKQFEKSNLNKIIYGNSREKLGILTSGVSFLYVMEALKKLNLKLPVLKLGFIYPLPERKILNFLKKLKSVLIVEELEPYLEREIAILAKKENLKIKIFGKGEKIEGGRIWKERKAILPQIGELKPEYVEIAISKILNKKPSFNYQLHLKKFEKLKIPARPPILCPGCPYWAVVNAIQKSCRSSESDFWWRNWLLYAFFSQSN
;
A
#
# COMPACT_ATOMS: atom_id res chain seq x y z
N MET A 1 -8.63 -12.71 13.75
CA MET A 1 -7.32 -12.86 13.09
C MET A 1 -6.98 -11.54 12.43
N VAL A 2 -5.79 -11.02 12.71
CA VAL A 2 -5.24 -9.84 12.03
C VAL A 2 -3.99 -10.29 11.28
N ILE A 3 -3.90 -9.93 10.01
CA ILE A 3 -2.77 -10.27 9.12
C ILE A 3 -1.99 -8.98 8.92
N PHE A 4 -0.70 -8.98 9.26
CA PHE A 4 0.18 -7.86 8.99
C PHE A 4 1.00 -8.18 7.73
N VAL A 5 0.91 -7.33 6.71
CA VAL A 5 1.65 -7.49 5.45
C VAL A 5 2.52 -6.27 5.23
N ALA A 6 3.82 -6.50 5.07
CA ALA A 6 4.79 -5.46 4.79
C ALA A 6 5.23 -5.55 3.33
N ASP A 7 4.66 -4.70 2.48
CA ASP A 7 5.10 -4.56 1.09
C ASP A 7 6.46 -3.84 1.06
N ASP A 8 7.32 -4.21 0.11
CA ASP A 8 8.68 -3.64 0.00
C ASP A 8 8.89 -2.91 -1.33
N PRO A 9 8.37 -1.68 -1.49
CA PRO A 9 8.71 -0.85 -2.64
C PRO A 9 10.23 -0.69 -2.79
N SER A 10 10.72 -0.77 -4.02
CA SER A 10 12.14 -0.86 -4.39
C SER A 10 12.92 -2.06 -3.85
N CYS A 11 12.27 -3.04 -3.19
CA CYS A 11 12.93 -4.23 -2.64
C CYS A 11 14.17 -3.89 -1.80
N TRP A 12 14.05 -2.95 -0.86
CA TRP A 12 15.18 -2.54 -0.01
C TRP A 12 15.60 -3.62 0.99
N SER A 13 14.67 -4.51 1.33
CA SER A 13 14.91 -5.68 2.19
C SER A 13 15.14 -6.92 1.33
N SER A 14 15.17 -8.10 1.95
CA SER A 14 15.32 -9.39 1.24
C SER A 14 14.11 -9.79 0.38
N ALA A 15 13.17 -8.87 0.10
CA ALA A 15 12.02 -9.14 -0.74
C ALA A 15 12.44 -9.36 -2.20
N GLN A 16 11.95 -10.43 -2.81
CA GLN A 16 12.30 -10.81 -4.18
C GLN A 16 11.39 -10.17 -5.24
N SER A 17 10.36 -9.43 -4.83
CA SER A 17 9.42 -8.79 -5.73
C SER A 17 8.75 -7.58 -5.08
N GLU A 18 8.63 -6.50 -5.85
CA GLU A 18 7.84 -5.32 -5.52
C GLU A 18 6.35 -5.68 -5.70
N GLN A 19 5.64 -5.96 -4.60
CA GLN A 19 4.24 -6.40 -4.63
C GLN A 19 3.32 -5.36 -4.01
N ASN A 20 2.10 -5.29 -4.53
CA ASN A 20 1.05 -4.42 -4.02
C ASN A 20 -0.12 -5.22 -3.48
N THR A 21 -0.16 -5.33 -2.16
CA THR A 21 -1.11 -6.17 -1.44
C THR A 21 -2.56 -5.67 -1.53
N ARG A 22 -2.80 -4.44 -2.00
CA ARG A 22 -4.16 -3.90 -2.18
C ARG A 22 -5.00 -4.75 -3.16
N PHE A 23 -4.39 -5.31 -4.21
CA PHE A 23 -5.09 -6.17 -5.16
C PHE A 23 -5.53 -7.50 -4.54
N TYR A 24 -4.72 -8.11 -3.69
CA TYR A 24 -5.09 -9.32 -2.96
C TYR A 24 -6.22 -9.07 -1.97
N SER A 25 -6.27 -7.88 -1.37
CA SER A 25 -7.37 -7.47 -0.48
C SER A 25 -8.71 -7.51 -1.19
N LEU A 26 -8.76 -6.95 -2.41
CA LEU A 26 -9.95 -6.98 -3.27
C LEU A 26 -10.32 -8.41 -3.68
N MET A 27 -9.35 -9.18 -4.16
CA MET A 27 -9.57 -10.55 -4.62
C MET A 27 -10.08 -11.47 -3.50
N ALA A 28 -9.44 -11.42 -2.34
CA ALA A 28 -9.76 -12.26 -1.19
C ALA A 28 -10.93 -11.72 -0.33
N HIS A 29 -11.43 -10.52 -0.62
CA HIS A 29 -12.46 -9.83 0.15
C HIS A 29 -12.05 -9.64 1.63
N ILE A 30 -10.79 -9.29 1.86
CA ILE A 30 -10.24 -9.06 3.20
C ILE A 30 -10.24 -7.56 3.46
N PRO A 31 -10.97 -7.06 4.49
CA PRO A 31 -10.88 -5.66 4.88
C PRO A 31 -9.44 -5.26 5.18
N THR A 32 -8.97 -4.17 4.57
CA THR A 32 -7.58 -3.76 4.62
C THR A 32 -7.41 -2.32 5.07
N LEU A 33 -6.62 -2.17 6.13
CA LEU A 33 -6.19 -0.94 6.75
C LEU A 33 -4.80 -0.54 6.24
N GLU A 34 -4.56 0.76 6.07
CA GLU A 34 -3.28 1.28 5.62
C GLU A 34 -2.81 2.50 6.45
N PRO A 35 -2.22 2.27 7.64
CA PRO A 35 -1.67 3.32 8.49
C PRO A 35 -0.43 4.00 7.88
N SER A 36 -0.15 5.25 8.25
CA SER A 36 1.02 5.99 7.75
C SER A 36 2.13 6.20 8.78
N GLU A 37 1.81 6.27 10.07
CA GLU A 37 2.70 6.72 11.15
C GLU A 37 2.61 5.78 12.37
N PRO A 38 3.59 5.77 13.29
CA PRO A 38 3.62 4.82 14.42
C PRO A 38 2.35 4.83 15.28
N GLN A 39 1.78 6.02 15.52
CA GLN A 39 0.53 6.18 16.26
C GLN A 39 -0.64 5.49 15.55
N GLU A 40 -0.74 5.63 14.23
CA GLU A 40 -1.78 4.97 13.45
C GLU A 40 -1.58 3.46 13.40
N PHE A 41 -0.35 2.95 13.33
CA PHE A 41 -0.10 1.52 13.44
C PHE A 41 -0.66 0.95 14.74
N LYS A 42 -0.39 1.61 15.87
CA LYS A 42 -0.94 1.23 17.17
C LYS A 42 -2.48 1.25 17.15
N ASP A 43 -3.07 2.37 16.73
CA ASP A 43 -4.52 2.55 16.83
C ASP A 43 -5.30 1.71 15.81
N PHE A 44 -4.78 1.56 14.59
CA PHE A 44 -5.38 0.74 13.53
C PHE A 44 -5.26 -0.75 13.88
N THR A 45 -4.19 -1.17 14.57
CA THR A 45 -4.08 -2.56 15.04
C THR A 45 -5.16 -2.90 16.05
N LYS A 46 -5.39 -2.03 17.05
CA LYS A 46 -6.51 -2.18 17.98
C LYS A 46 -7.85 -2.23 17.24
N PHE A 47 -8.04 -1.33 16.28
CA PHE A 47 -9.25 -1.32 15.45
C PHE A 47 -9.42 -2.62 14.65
N ALA A 48 -8.35 -3.16 14.06
CA ALA A 48 -8.36 -4.38 13.25
C ALA A 48 -8.81 -5.60 14.07
N PHE A 49 -8.31 -5.74 15.29
CA PHE A 49 -8.74 -6.81 16.19
C PHE A 49 -10.22 -6.70 16.55
N ASN A 50 -10.69 -5.50 16.88
CA ASN A 50 -12.10 -5.26 17.18
C ASN A 50 -13.00 -5.59 15.97
N LEU A 51 -12.62 -5.13 14.78
CA LEU A 51 -13.34 -5.40 13.55
C LEU A 51 -13.36 -6.90 13.22
N SER A 52 -12.22 -7.57 13.35
CA SER A 52 -12.10 -9.01 13.10
C SER A 52 -12.98 -9.82 14.05
N ALA A 53 -13.00 -9.45 15.34
CA ALA A 53 -13.84 -10.09 16.35
C ALA A 53 -15.34 -9.86 16.08
N GLN A 54 -15.71 -8.62 15.74
CA GLN A 54 -17.10 -8.23 15.47
C GLN A 54 -17.68 -8.96 14.24
N PHE A 55 -16.95 -8.99 13.13
CA PHE A 55 -17.46 -9.54 11.86
C PHE A 55 -17.04 -10.99 11.58
N LYS A 56 -16.20 -11.56 12.45
CA LYS A 56 -15.64 -12.92 12.27
C LYS A 56 -15.03 -13.08 10.88
N ILE A 57 -14.17 -12.15 10.51
CA ILE A 57 -13.45 -12.07 9.22
C ILE A 57 -11.98 -11.70 9.50
N PRO A 58 -10.99 -12.24 8.77
CA PRO A 58 -9.65 -11.69 8.83
C PRO A 58 -9.63 -10.22 8.45
N VAL A 59 -8.74 -9.45 9.07
CA VAL A 59 -8.50 -8.05 8.71
C VAL A 59 -7.01 -7.91 8.45
N MET A 60 -6.68 -7.22 7.36
CA MET A 60 -5.31 -6.99 6.96
C MET A 60 -4.86 -5.58 7.35
N ILE A 61 -3.63 -5.47 7.83
CA ILE A 61 -2.93 -4.20 8.00
C ILE A 61 -1.78 -4.23 7.02
N ARG A 62 -1.83 -3.35 6.02
CA ARG A 62 -0.78 -3.17 5.03
C ARG A 62 0.20 -2.10 5.53
N SER A 63 1.48 -2.41 5.45
CA SER A 63 2.59 -1.47 5.64
C SER A 63 3.45 -1.43 4.38
N THR A 64 4.28 -0.40 4.26
CA THR A 64 5.38 -0.33 3.29
C THR A 64 6.69 -0.08 4.02
N THR A 65 7.83 -0.30 3.37
CA THR A 65 9.19 -0.20 3.96
C THR A 65 9.36 1.05 4.84
N ARG A 66 9.08 2.25 4.32
CA ARG A 66 9.22 3.48 5.11
C ARG A 66 8.23 3.58 6.27
N ALA A 67 7.02 3.07 6.10
CA ALA A 67 6.03 3.00 7.18
C ALA A 67 6.40 1.98 8.27
N SER A 68 7.14 0.92 7.93
CA SER A 68 7.63 -0.09 8.87
C SER A 68 8.91 0.34 9.59
N HIS A 69 9.79 1.09 8.93
CA HIS A 69 11.10 1.49 9.46
C HIS A 69 11.10 2.83 10.22
N GLN A 70 9.96 3.50 10.32
CA GLN A 70 9.81 4.69 11.15
C GLN A 70 9.72 4.36 12.64
N SER A 71 10.21 5.27 13.47
CA SER A 71 10.03 5.25 14.92
C SER A 71 9.60 6.64 15.39
N GLY A 72 8.85 6.69 16.48
CA GLY A 72 8.36 7.95 17.05
C GLY A 72 7.60 7.72 18.34
N PRO A 73 7.41 8.77 19.15
CA PRO A 73 6.62 8.68 20.36
C PRO A 73 5.17 8.32 20.03
N VAL A 74 4.58 7.45 20.85
CA VAL A 74 3.17 7.06 20.74
C VAL A 74 2.47 7.30 22.05
N THR A 75 1.24 7.80 21.99
CA THR A 75 0.36 7.91 23.15
C THR A 75 -0.24 6.54 23.40
N LEU A 76 0.11 5.92 24.53
CA LEU A 76 -0.49 4.68 24.98
C LEU A 76 -1.93 4.92 25.45
N GLY A 77 -2.77 3.89 25.33
CA GLY A 77 -4.12 3.91 25.87
C GLY A 77 -4.25 2.86 26.95
N GLU A 78 -5.39 2.87 27.63
CA GLU A 78 -5.70 1.84 28.62
C GLU A 78 -5.74 0.44 27.99
N ILE A 79 -5.11 -0.50 28.68
CA ILE A 79 -5.26 -1.92 28.41
C ILE A 79 -6.54 -2.35 29.13
N PRO A 80 -7.60 -2.74 28.40
CA PRO A 80 -8.85 -3.13 29.03
C PRO A 80 -8.60 -4.32 29.96
N ASN A 81 -9.18 -4.27 31.15
CA ASN A 81 -9.08 -5.37 32.12
C ASN A 81 -10.02 -6.51 31.66
N SER A 82 -9.60 -7.26 30.65
CA SER A 82 -10.40 -8.33 30.07
C SER A 82 -10.14 -9.64 30.81
N LYS A 83 -11.17 -10.22 31.43
CA LYS A 83 -11.14 -11.62 31.84
C LYS A 83 -11.04 -12.48 30.57
N PHE A 84 -9.84 -12.97 30.25
CA PHE A 84 -9.63 -13.86 29.13
C PHE A 84 -10.43 -15.15 29.36
N GLN A 85 -11.48 -15.36 28.58
CA GLN A 85 -12.09 -16.68 28.49
C GLN A 85 -11.23 -17.51 27.54
N ILE A 86 -10.80 -18.68 27.99
CA ILE A 86 -10.14 -19.66 27.13
C ILE A 86 -11.17 -20.05 26.06
N PRO A 87 -10.93 -19.74 24.77
CA PRO A 87 -11.89 -20.07 23.73
C PRO A 87 -12.01 -21.59 23.62
N LYS A 88 -13.22 -22.11 23.74
CA LYS A 88 -13.50 -23.53 23.48
C LYS A 88 -13.84 -23.70 22.01
N PHE A 89 -13.22 -24.68 21.36
CA PHE A 89 -13.64 -25.08 20.02
C PHE A 89 -15.03 -25.70 20.10
N VAL A 90 -15.99 -25.08 19.42
CA VAL A 90 -17.35 -25.62 19.27
C VAL A 90 -17.47 -26.13 17.84
N LYS A 91 -17.74 -27.43 17.68
CA LYS A 91 -17.94 -28.06 16.38
C LYS A 91 -19.20 -27.47 15.73
N ASP A 92 -19.03 -26.88 14.54
CA ASP A 92 -20.11 -26.29 13.75
C ASP A 92 -19.88 -26.62 12.27
N PRO A 93 -20.46 -27.71 11.75
CA PRO A 93 -20.29 -28.11 10.35
C PRO A 93 -20.74 -27.03 9.36
N LYS A 94 -21.76 -26.23 9.69
CA LYS A 94 -22.24 -25.16 8.82
C LYS A 94 -21.22 -24.03 8.70
N LYS A 95 -20.43 -23.80 9.74
CA LYS A 95 -19.34 -22.81 9.73
C LYS A 95 -18.07 -23.31 9.05
N PHE A 96 -17.74 -24.60 9.21
CA PHE A 96 -16.44 -25.13 8.81
C PHE A 96 -16.45 -25.96 7.52
N SER A 97 -17.60 -26.48 7.09
CA SER A 97 -17.73 -27.18 5.81
C SER A 97 -18.03 -26.20 4.68
N THR A 98 -17.16 -26.17 3.67
CA THR A 98 -17.26 -25.32 2.48
C THR A 98 -17.81 -26.07 1.27
N MET A 99 -18.40 -27.24 1.45
CA MET A 99 -18.95 -28.03 0.33
C MET A 99 -20.25 -27.42 -0.21
N PRO A 100 -20.57 -27.59 -1.51
CA PRO A 100 -21.87 -27.20 -2.05
C PRO A 100 -23.04 -27.85 -1.29
N PRO A 101 -24.18 -27.15 -1.10
CA PRO A 101 -24.49 -25.79 -1.55
C PRO A 101 -23.96 -24.67 -0.62
N ARG A 102 -23.43 -25.01 0.56
CA ARG A 102 -23.05 -24.07 1.63
C ARG A 102 -22.05 -22.98 1.17
N VAL A 103 -21.15 -23.31 0.24
CA VAL A 103 -20.18 -22.35 -0.32
C VAL A 103 -20.82 -21.08 -0.90
N LEU A 104 -21.98 -21.22 -1.55
CA LEU A 104 -22.69 -20.09 -2.16
C LEU A 104 -23.34 -19.20 -1.08
N GLU A 105 -23.91 -19.82 -0.04
CA GLU A 105 -24.44 -19.11 1.13
C GLU A 105 -23.32 -18.35 1.86
N MET A 106 -22.16 -18.99 2.07
CA MET A 106 -20.99 -18.35 2.69
C MET A 106 -20.52 -17.14 1.90
N LYS A 107 -20.56 -17.22 0.56
CA LYS A 107 -20.21 -16.09 -0.32
C LYS A 107 -21.21 -14.94 -0.18
N LYS A 108 -22.50 -15.22 -0.08
CA LYS A 108 -23.53 -14.21 0.21
C LYS A 108 -23.32 -13.55 1.57
N GLU A 109 -23.10 -14.34 2.62
CA GLU A 109 -22.80 -13.86 3.98
C GLU A 109 -21.54 -12.98 4.01
N LEU A 110 -20.51 -13.34 3.24
CA LEU A 110 -19.29 -12.55 3.09
C LEU A 110 -19.61 -11.17 2.49
N PHE A 111 -20.39 -11.10 1.43
CA PHE A 111 -20.77 -9.82 0.83
C PHE A 111 -21.62 -8.96 1.78
N GLU A 112 -22.55 -9.57 2.51
CA GLU A 112 -23.33 -8.86 3.53
C GLU A 112 -22.43 -8.30 4.65
N LYS A 113 -21.39 -9.04 5.07
CA LYS A 113 -20.38 -8.53 6.00
C LYS A 113 -19.61 -7.36 5.42
N ILE A 114 -19.11 -7.46 4.18
CA ILE A 114 -18.37 -6.38 3.53
C ILE A 114 -19.21 -5.10 3.43
N GLU A 115 -20.50 -5.20 3.10
CA GLU A 115 -21.40 -4.04 3.07
C GLU A 115 -21.60 -3.40 4.45
N LYS A 116 -21.73 -4.20 5.52
CA LYS A 116 -21.81 -3.69 6.90
C LYS A 116 -20.51 -3.00 7.32
N ILE A 117 -19.37 -3.60 6.98
CA ILE A 117 -18.04 -3.07 7.24
C ILE A 117 -17.83 -1.73 6.52
N LYS A 118 -18.21 -1.65 5.23
CA LYS A 118 -18.18 -0.42 4.44
C LYS A 118 -18.95 0.71 5.13
N LYS A 119 -20.17 0.45 5.63
CA LYS A 119 -20.97 1.44 6.38
C LYS A 119 -20.27 1.94 7.65
N GLN A 120 -19.57 1.06 8.37
CA GLN A 120 -18.79 1.46 9.55
C GLN A 120 -17.58 2.32 9.15
N PHE A 121 -16.95 2.03 8.02
CA PHE A 121 -15.79 2.79 7.52
C PHE A 121 -16.12 4.17 6.99
N GLU A 122 -17.27 4.33 6.35
CA GLU A 122 -17.78 5.65 5.92
C GLU A 122 -17.88 6.63 7.10
N LYS A 123 -18.29 6.11 8.26
CA LYS A 123 -18.43 6.87 9.52
C LYS A 123 -17.14 6.93 10.34
N SER A 124 -16.10 6.21 9.94
CA SER A 124 -14.89 6.08 10.72
C SER A 124 -14.02 7.34 10.65
N ASN A 125 -13.41 7.66 11.79
CA ASN A 125 -12.42 8.74 11.94
C ASN A 125 -11.03 8.37 11.39
N LEU A 126 -10.85 7.12 10.92
CA LEU A 126 -9.59 6.71 10.29
C LEU A 126 -9.37 7.38 8.91
N ASN A 127 -10.45 7.78 8.25
CA ASN A 127 -10.38 8.55 7.00
C ASN A 127 -10.39 10.06 7.33
N LYS A 128 -9.26 10.73 7.10
CA LYS A 128 -9.03 12.13 7.50
C LYS A 128 -9.09 13.04 6.28
N ILE A 129 -9.76 14.19 6.41
CA ILE A 129 -9.67 15.29 5.44
C ILE A 129 -8.80 16.37 6.07
N ILE A 130 -7.68 16.69 5.43
CA ILE A 130 -6.78 17.77 5.83
C ILE A 130 -6.98 18.92 4.87
N TYR A 131 -7.24 20.12 5.42
CA TYR A 131 -7.63 21.32 4.67
C TYR A 131 -8.97 21.13 3.91
N GLY A 132 -9.92 22.03 4.13
CA GLY A 132 -11.30 21.83 3.63
C GLY A 132 -11.50 22.18 2.16
N ASN A 133 -11.01 23.33 1.72
CA ASN A 133 -11.16 23.85 0.36
C ASN A 133 -9.91 24.61 -0.06
N SER A 134 -9.62 24.65 -1.37
CA SER A 134 -8.60 25.52 -1.96
C SER A 134 -9.14 26.29 -3.16
N ARG A 135 -8.50 27.42 -3.49
CA ARG A 135 -8.84 28.25 -4.66
C ARG A 135 -8.52 27.53 -5.96
N GLU A 136 -7.50 26.69 -5.94
CA GLU A 136 -6.95 25.91 -7.04
C GLU A 136 -7.94 24.83 -7.52
N LYS A 137 -8.93 24.45 -6.69
CA LYS A 137 -9.87 23.34 -6.94
C LYS A 137 -9.16 22.02 -7.32
N LEU A 138 -7.91 21.87 -6.87
CA LEU A 138 -7.12 20.65 -6.91
C LEU A 138 -7.18 20.01 -5.52
N GLY A 139 -7.63 18.76 -5.46
CA GLY A 139 -7.51 17.93 -4.25
C GLY A 139 -6.48 16.84 -4.42
N ILE A 140 -6.04 16.27 -3.30
CA ILE A 140 -5.13 15.13 -3.26
C ILE A 140 -5.83 13.99 -2.53
N LEU A 141 -5.75 12.78 -3.07
CA LEU A 141 -6.25 11.57 -2.41
C LEU A 141 -5.09 10.59 -2.26
N THR A 142 -4.90 10.09 -1.04
CA THR A 142 -3.72 9.31 -0.68
C THR A 142 -4.01 8.33 0.45
N SER A 143 -3.10 7.40 0.72
CA SER A 143 -3.13 6.45 1.82
C SER A 143 -1.73 6.09 2.29
N GLY A 144 -1.61 5.45 3.46
CA GLY A 144 -0.34 4.96 3.97
C GLY A 144 0.75 6.02 4.03
N VAL A 145 2.01 5.62 3.83
CA VAL A 145 3.17 6.53 3.88
C VAL A 145 3.10 7.67 2.85
N SER A 146 2.42 7.45 1.71
CA SER A 146 2.26 8.47 0.68
C SER A 146 1.59 9.75 1.21
N PHE A 147 0.78 9.63 2.26
CA PHE A 147 0.23 10.78 2.98
C PHE A 147 1.31 11.70 3.54
N LEU A 148 2.36 11.15 4.15
CA LEU A 148 3.44 11.94 4.74
C LEU A 148 4.20 12.70 3.65
N TYR A 149 4.44 12.06 2.49
CA TYR A 149 5.08 12.68 1.34
C TYR A 149 4.26 13.84 0.78
N VAL A 150 2.93 13.68 0.72
CA VAL A 150 2.02 14.76 0.33
C VAL A 150 2.12 15.94 1.30
N MET A 151 2.07 15.68 2.60
CA MET A 151 2.13 16.74 3.61
C MET A 151 3.46 17.49 3.57
N GLU A 152 4.58 16.78 3.37
CA GLU A 152 5.89 17.40 3.19
C GLU A 152 5.96 18.24 1.92
N ALA A 153 5.50 17.73 0.78
CA ALA A 153 5.48 18.45 -0.49
C ALA A 153 4.62 19.73 -0.40
N LEU A 154 3.44 19.66 0.22
CA LEU A 154 2.58 20.83 0.46
C LEU A 154 3.27 21.87 1.35
N LYS A 155 3.98 21.43 2.40
CA LYS A 155 4.76 22.31 3.27
C LYS A 155 5.87 23.02 2.50
N LYS A 156 6.66 22.28 1.70
CA LYS A 156 7.74 22.85 0.86
C LYS A 156 7.24 23.88 -0.16
N LEU A 157 6.07 23.63 -0.75
CA LEU A 157 5.44 24.54 -1.72
C LEU A 157 4.64 25.68 -1.07
N ASN A 158 4.53 25.71 0.26
CA ASN A 158 3.68 26.63 1.01
C ASN A 158 2.23 26.64 0.51
N LEU A 159 1.65 25.45 0.33
CA LEU A 159 0.30 25.23 -0.20
C LEU A 159 -0.63 24.58 0.84
N LYS A 160 -1.90 24.94 0.80
CA LYS A 160 -2.98 24.30 1.58
C LYS A 160 -4.06 23.75 0.64
N LEU A 161 -3.74 22.62 0.00
CA LEU A 161 -4.69 21.89 -0.85
C LEU A 161 -5.49 20.89 -0.02
N PRO A 162 -6.77 20.62 -0.33
CA PRO A 162 -7.54 19.55 0.30
C PRO A 162 -6.86 18.20 0.09
N VAL A 163 -6.67 17.46 1.18
CA VAL A 163 -6.10 16.10 1.17
C VAL A 163 -7.09 15.15 1.83
N LEU A 164 -7.57 14.16 1.10
CA LEU A 164 -8.29 13.03 1.67
C LEU A 164 -7.32 11.86 1.87
N LYS A 165 -7.01 11.58 3.13
CA LYS A 165 -6.27 10.39 3.54
C LYS A 165 -7.24 9.26 3.83
N LEU A 166 -7.08 8.16 3.11
CA LEU A 166 -7.81 6.93 3.36
C LEU A 166 -7.07 6.07 4.39
N GLY A 167 -7.78 5.68 5.44
CA GLY A 167 -7.31 4.67 6.41
C GLY A 167 -7.71 3.24 6.00
N PHE A 168 -8.74 3.11 5.16
CA PHE A 168 -9.18 1.86 4.54
C PHE A 168 -8.98 1.87 3.04
N ILE A 169 -8.50 0.74 2.55
CA ILE A 169 -8.31 0.51 1.12
C ILE A 169 -9.36 -0.45 0.57
N TYR A 170 -9.80 -1.41 1.39
CA TYR A 170 -10.88 -2.30 1.04
C TYR A 170 -11.79 -2.58 2.25
N PRO A 171 -13.13 -2.48 2.09
CA PRO A 171 -13.82 -1.71 1.07
C PRO A 171 -13.52 -0.20 1.15
N LEU A 172 -13.63 0.51 0.02
CA LEU A 172 -13.46 1.97 -0.04
C LEU A 172 -14.67 2.73 0.53
N PRO A 173 -14.45 3.88 1.20
CA PRO A 173 -15.52 4.77 1.66
C PRO A 173 -16.04 5.63 0.49
N GLU A 174 -16.83 5.02 -0.39
CA GLU A 174 -17.36 5.65 -1.62
C GLU A 174 -18.02 7.01 -1.35
N ARG A 175 -18.90 7.14 -0.36
CA ARG A 175 -19.60 8.40 -0.09
C ARG A 175 -18.64 9.50 0.33
N LYS A 176 -17.68 9.20 1.21
CA LYS A 176 -16.64 10.15 1.62
C LYS A 176 -15.79 10.59 0.42
N ILE A 177 -15.43 9.65 -0.47
CA ILE A 177 -14.68 9.95 -1.70
C ILE A 177 -15.52 10.85 -2.63
N LEU A 178 -16.76 10.47 -2.96
CA LEU A 178 -17.61 11.24 -3.87
C LEU A 178 -17.85 12.67 -3.36
N ASN A 179 -18.12 12.82 -2.06
CA ASN A 179 -18.28 14.12 -1.42
C ASN A 179 -17.02 14.99 -1.54
N PHE A 180 -15.84 14.39 -1.42
CA PHE A 180 -14.57 15.07 -1.61
C PHE A 180 -14.35 15.51 -3.06
N LEU A 181 -14.69 14.66 -4.04
CA LEU A 181 -14.51 14.95 -5.47
C LEU A 181 -15.50 16.00 -6.01
N LYS A 182 -16.68 16.13 -5.40
CA LYS A 182 -17.79 16.98 -5.89
C LYS A 182 -17.41 18.44 -6.14
N LYS A 183 -16.50 19.00 -5.34
CA LYS A 183 -16.12 20.43 -5.40
C LYS A 183 -14.83 20.69 -6.18
N LEU A 184 -14.18 19.64 -6.70
CA LEU A 184 -12.87 19.72 -7.33
C LEU A 184 -12.98 19.76 -8.86
N LYS A 185 -12.05 20.49 -9.49
CA LYS A 185 -11.81 20.44 -10.95
C LYS A 185 -10.83 19.33 -11.30
N SER A 186 -9.89 19.05 -10.41
CA SER A 186 -8.89 18.01 -10.57
C SER A 186 -8.56 17.33 -9.25
N VAL A 187 -8.12 16.08 -9.34
CA VAL A 187 -7.61 15.32 -8.20
C VAL A 187 -6.29 14.65 -8.55
N LEU A 188 -5.32 14.72 -7.65
CA LEU A 188 -4.06 13.98 -7.72
C LEU A 188 -4.14 12.77 -6.79
N ILE A 189 -3.97 11.58 -7.34
CA ILE A 189 -3.90 10.34 -6.58
C ILE A 189 -2.44 10.03 -6.29
N VAL A 190 -2.10 9.90 -5.01
CA VAL A 190 -0.74 9.64 -4.54
C VAL A 190 -0.73 8.35 -3.72
N GLU A 191 -0.19 7.29 -4.30
CA GLU A 191 -0.13 5.96 -3.69
C GLU A 191 1.21 5.28 -3.98
N GLU A 192 1.61 4.32 -3.14
CA GLU A 192 2.74 3.42 -3.43
C GLU A 192 2.39 2.42 -4.54
N LEU A 193 3.40 2.10 -5.38
CA LEU A 193 3.35 1.07 -6.43
C LEU A 193 2.31 1.31 -7.55
N GLU A 194 1.64 0.28 -8.06
CA GLU A 194 0.67 0.37 -9.17
C GLU A 194 -0.58 1.19 -8.79
N PRO A 195 -1.30 1.77 -9.80
CA PRO A 195 -2.44 2.65 -9.58
C PRO A 195 -3.72 1.94 -9.09
N TYR A 196 -3.73 1.36 -7.89
CA TYR A 196 -4.91 0.73 -7.30
C TYR A 196 -5.99 1.76 -6.97
N LEU A 197 -5.67 2.74 -6.12
CA LEU A 197 -6.61 3.79 -5.72
C LEU A 197 -7.01 4.62 -6.94
N GLU A 198 -6.07 4.98 -7.81
CA GLU A 198 -6.38 5.76 -9.01
C GLU A 198 -7.44 5.08 -9.88
N ARG A 199 -7.35 3.76 -10.07
CA ARG A 199 -8.35 2.98 -10.82
C ARG A 199 -9.72 3.01 -10.16
N GLU A 200 -9.78 2.68 -8.86
CA GLU A 200 -11.04 2.64 -8.13
C GLU A 200 -11.71 4.02 -8.06
N ILE A 201 -10.93 5.07 -7.86
CA ILE A 201 -11.41 6.45 -7.79
C ILE A 201 -11.86 6.94 -9.17
N ALA A 202 -11.19 6.53 -10.24
CA ALA A 202 -11.64 6.85 -11.60
C ALA A 202 -13.01 6.22 -11.91
N ILE A 203 -13.29 5.02 -11.40
CA ILE A 203 -14.61 4.39 -11.52
C ILE A 203 -15.65 5.17 -10.70
N LEU A 204 -15.34 5.51 -9.44
CA LEU A 204 -16.25 6.27 -8.57
C LEU A 204 -16.53 7.68 -9.11
N ALA A 205 -15.52 8.37 -9.63
CA ALA A 205 -15.64 9.71 -10.18
C ALA A 205 -16.70 9.80 -11.29
N LYS A 206 -16.90 8.74 -12.09
CA LYS A 206 -17.94 8.70 -13.13
C LYS A 206 -19.36 8.82 -12.57
N LYS A 207 -19.59 8.50 -11.30
CA LYS A 207 -20.91 8.60 -10.66
C LYS A 207 -21.29 10.04 -10.27
N GLU A 208 -20.33 10.87 -9.87
CA GLU A 208 -20.61 12.20 -9.27
C GLU A 208 -19.98 13.37 -10.04
N ASN A 209 -18.80 13.19 -10.64
CA ASN A 209 -18.06 14.26 -11.31
C ASN A 209 -17.34 13.75 -12.57
N LEU A 210 -18.12 13.51 -13.63
CA LEU A 210 -17.65 13.01 -14.93
C LEU A 210 -16.54 13.87 -15.58
N LYS A 211 -16.43 15.15 -15.22
CA LYS A 211 -15.48 16.09 -15.81
C LYS A 211 -14.20 16.26 -15.00
N ILE A 212 -14.07 15.60 -13.85
CA ILE A 212 -12.88 15.76 -13.00
C ILE A 212 -11.64 15.24 -13.73
N LYS A 213 -10.58 16.06 -13.72
CA LYS A 213 -9.28 15.63 -14.26
C LYS A 213 -8.52 14.85 -13.20
N ILE A 214 -8.26 13.57 -13.45
CA ILE A 214 -7.52 12.69 -12.56
C ILE A 214 -6.05 12.67 -12.99
N PHE A 215 -5.17 12.95 -12.04
CA PHE A 215 -3.72 12.84 -12.17
C PHE A 215 -3.20 11.76 -11.22
N GLY A 216 -2.07 11.14 -11.56
CA GLY A 216 -1.44 10.12 -10.74
C GLY A 216 -0.35 9.40 -11.52
N LYS A 217 -0.40 8.08 -11.49
CA LYS A 217 0.58 7.20 -12.14
C LYS A 217 0.22 6.83 -13.57
N GLY A 218 -1.01 7.15 -14.00
CA GLY A 218 -1.49 6.89 -15.35
C GLY A 218 -1.63 5.41 -15.67
N GLU A 219 -2.52 5.06 -16.58
CA GLU A 219 -2.72 3.68 -17.03
C GLU A 219 -1.97 3.51 -18.36
N LYS A 220 -0.65 3.26 -18.34
CA LYS A 220 0.03 2.71 -19.52
C LYS A 220 0.01 1.19 -19.39
N ILE A 221 -1.03 0.56 -19.91
CA ILE A 221 -1.01 -0.87 -20.25
C ILE A 221 -1.03 -0.92 -21.78
N GLU A 222 0.12 -1.13 -22.40
CA GLU A 222 0.14 -1.51 -23.81
C GLU A 222 -0.65 -2.83 -23.94
N GLY A 223 -1.79 -2.78 -24.65
CA GLY A 223 -2.63 -3.96 -24.94
C GLY A 223 -3.94 -4.11 -24.16
N GLY A 224 -4.31 -3.19 -23.25
CA GLY A 224 -5.59 -3.26 -22.50
C GLY A 224 -6.61 -2.23 -22.98
N ARG A 225 -7.83 -2.66 -23.35
CA ARG A 225 -8.94 -1.76 -23.71
C ARG A 225 -9.42 -0.92 -22.52
N ILE A 226 -8.78 0.22 -22.22
CA ILE A 226 -9.37 1.31 -21.41
C ILE A 226 -9.08 2.70 -22.01
N TRP A 227 -10.15 3.48 -22.01
CA TRP A 227 -10.40 4.87 -22.40
C TRP A 227 -9.31 5.91 -22.08
N LYS A 228 -8.85 6.62 -23.11
CA LYS A 228 -7.98 7.84 -23.08
C LYS A 228 -6.70 7.72 -22.26
N GLU A 229 -5.57 7.74 -22.96
CA GLU A 229 -4.23 7.80 -22.38
C GLU A 229 -4.12 8.91 -21.31
N ARG A 230 -3.82 8.53 -20.06
CA ARG A 230 -3.47 9.48 -19.00
C ARG A 230 -1.96 9.54 -18.89
N LYS A 231 -1.39 10.72 -19.13
CA LYS A 231 0.05 10.94 -18.95
C LYS A 231 0.42 10.73 -17.48
N ALA A 232 1.21 9.71 -17.21
CA ALA A 232 1.78 9.44 -15.89
C ALA A 232 2.59 10.64 -15.39
N ILE A 233 2.33 11.09 -14.16
CA ILE A 233 3.11 12.16 -13.51
C ILE A 233 3.84 11.69 -12.25
N LEU A 234 3.46 10.51 -11.73
CA LEU A 234 4.13 9.79 -10.66
C LEU A 234 4.62 8.42 -11.17
N PRO A 235 5.74 7.89 -10.64
CA PRO A 235 6.28 6.60 -11.05
C PRO A 235 5.45 5.44 -10.50
N GLN A 236 5.36 4.33 -11.25
CA GLN A 236 4.75 3.06 -10.79
C GLN A 236 5.75 2.10 -10.16
N ILE A 237 7.01 2.18 -10.59
CA ILE A 237 8.09 1.29 -10.19
C ILE A 237 8.94 1.99 -9.13
N GLY A 238 9.30 1.25 -8.09
CA GLY A 238 10.11 1.73 -7.00
C GLY A 238 9.33 2.52 -5.95
N GLU A 239 10.00 2.72 -4.83
CA GLU A 239 9.54 3.53 -3.71
C GLU A 239 9.19 4.96 -4.16
N LEU A 240 7.99 5.39 -3.82
CA LEU A 240 7.59 6.78 -4.01
C LEU A 240 8.37 7.68 -3.04
N LYS A 241 8.72 8.88 -3.49
CA LYS A 241 9.50 9.84 -2.69
C LYS A 241 8.84 11.22 -2.66
N PRO A 242 9.05 12.02 -1.59
CA PRO A 242 8.50 13.38 -1.48
C PRO A 242 8.79 14.27 -2.68
N GLU A 243 9.97 14.12 -3.31
CA GLU A 243 10.39 14.94 -4.45
C GLU A 243 9.49 14.70 -5.67
N TYR A 244 9.09 13.46 -5.91
CA TYR A 244 8.18 13.13 -7.03
C TYR A 244 6.81 13.76 -6.81
N VAL A 245 6.31 13.76 -5.57
CA VAL A 245 5.03 14.37 -5.21
C VAL A 245 5.09 15.89 -5.37
N GLU A 246 6.17 16.52 -4.91
CA GLU A 246 6.38 17.96 -5.06
C GLU A 246 6.45 18.39 -6.53
N ILE A 247 7.21 17.66 -7.35
CA ILE A 247 7.32 17.90 -8.79
C ILE A 247 5.95 17.73 -9.46
N ALA A 248 5.17 16.70 -9.08
CA ALA A 248 3.84 16.45 -9.62
C ALA A 248 2.87 17.61 -9.31
N ILE A 249 2.79 18.04 -8.05
CA ILE A 249 1.95 19.18 -7.64
C ILE A 249 2.39 20.46 -8.36
N SER A 250 3.70 20.72 -8.44
CA SER A 250 4.27 21.88 -9.13
C SER A 250 3.89 21.91 -10.60
N LYS A 251 4.00 20.77 -11.30
CA LYS A 251 3.59 20.63 -12.71
C LYS A 251 2.09 20.86 -12.91
N ILE A 252 1.24 20.33 -12.04
CA ILE A 252 -0.22 20.50 -12.16
C ILE A 252 -0.62 21.97 -11.97
N LEU A 253 0.02 22.67 -11.05
CA LEU A 253 -0.28 24.07 -10.72
C LEU A 253 0.56 25.09 -11.51
N ASN A 254 1.40 24.65 -12.45
CA ASN A 254 2.36 25.50 -13.17
C ASN A 254 3.24 26.36 -12.24
N LYS A 255 3.68 25.77 -11.11
CA LYS A 255 4.63 26.38 -10.16
C LYS A 255 6.02 25.78 -10.32
N LYS A 256 7.03 26.48 -9.81
CA LYS A 256 8.38 25.93 -9.68
C LYS A 256 8.46 25.10 -8.39
N PRO A 257 9.13 23.94 -8.41
CA PRO A 257 9.45 23.22 -7.19
C PRO A 257 10.37 24.09 -6.30
N SER A 258 10.35 23.83 -5.00
CA SER A 258 11.20 24.49 -4.01
C SER A 258 12.69 24.22 -4.24
N PHE A 259 13.02 23.13 -4.92
CA PHE A 259 14.39 22.69 -5.16
C PHE A 259 14.59 22.13 -6.58
N ASN A 260 15.81 22.28 -7.13
CA ASN A 260 16.17 21.73 -8.44
C ASN A 260 16.66 20.28 -8.31
N TYR A 261 15.69 19.36 -8.24
CA TYR A 261 15.95 17.92 -8.10
C TYR A 261 16.73 17.31 -9.28
N GLN A 262 16.56 17.82 -10.50
CA GLN A 262 17.29 17.33 -11.67
C GLN A 262 18.80 17.60 -11.56
N LEU A 263 19.16 18.81 -11.13
CA LEU A 263 20.56 19.16 -10.91
C LEU A 263 21.18 18.32 -9.79
N HIS A 264 20.42 18.06 -8.72
CA HIS A 264 20.87 17.23 -7.62
C HIS A 264 21.11 15.78 -8.02
N LEU A 265 20.18 15.16 -8.77
CA LEU A 265 20.36 13.80 -9.30
C LEU A 265 21.62 13.68 -10.16
N LYS A 266 21.85 14.63 -11.07
CA LYS A 266 23.08 14.66 -11.88
C LYS A 266 24.37 14.78 -11.06
N LYS A 267 24.32 15.40 -9.87
CA LYS A 267 25.45 15.43 -8.94
C LYS A 267 25.61 14.11 -8.21
N PHE A 268 24.49 13.52 -7.78
CA PHE A 268 24.47 12.23 -7.09
C PHE A 268 24.99 11.09 -7.98
N GLU A 269 24.60 11.04 -9.26
CA GLU A 269 25.06 10.03 -10.22
C GLU A 269 26.58 10.05 -10.47
N LYS A 270 27.25 11.17 -10.15
CA LYS A 270 28.72 11.27 -10.23
C LYS A 270 29.43 10.68 -9.01
N LEU A 271 28.72 10.44 -7.93
CA LEU A 271 29.29 9.84 -6.72
C LEU A 271 29.51 8.35 -6.96
N LYS A 272 30.73 7.88 -6.73
CA LYS A 272 31.03 6.45 -6.70
C LYS A 272 30.63 5.89 -5.33
N ILE A 273 29.47 5.25 -5.27
CA ILE A 273 28.98 4.57 -4.07
C ILE A 273 29.30 3.08 -4.22
N PRO A 274 29.89 2.42 -3.20
CA PRO A 274 30.12 0.97 -3.26
C PRO A 274 28.79 0.23 -3.39
N ALA A 275 28.76 -0.77 -4.28
CA ALA A 275 27.59 -1.61 -4.48
C ALA A 275 27.29 -2.39 -3.18
N ARG A 276 26.01 -2.47 -2.82
CA ARG A 276 25.53 -3.36 -1.76
C ARG A 276 24.71 -4.47 -2.41
N PRO A 277 25.34 -5.60 -2.75
CA PRO A 277 24.59 -6.69 -3.36
C PRO A 277 23.56 -7.25 -2.37
N PRO A 278 22.48 -7.87 -2.86
CA PRO A 278 21.52 -8.55 -2.01
C PRO A 278 22.22 -9.62 -1.16
N ILE A 279 21.95 -9.62 0.15
CA ILE A 279 22.49 -10.61 1.09
C ILE A 279 21.33 -11.19 1.90
N LEU A 280 21.35 -12.51 2.11
CA LEU A 280 20.43 -13.18 3.03
C LEU A 280 20.80 -12.84 4.47
N CYS A 281 19.81 -12.49 5.31
CA CYS A 281 20.05 -12.25 6.73
C CYS A 281 20.76 -13.46 7.40
N PRO A 282 21.60 -13.28 8.43
CA PRO A 282 22.35 -14.38 9.06
C PRO A 282 21.48 -15.57 9.52
N GLY A 283 20.23 -15.31 9.94
CA GLY A 283 19.28 -16.34 10.36
C GLY A 283 18.36 -16.89 9.27
N CYS A 284 18.59 -16.55 7.99
CA CYS A 284 17.68 -16.94 6.91
C CYS A 284 17.74 -18.46 6.65
N PRO A 285 16.60 -19.18 6.65
CA PRO A 285 16.60 -20.63 6.41
C PRO A 285 17.09 -21.02 5.02
N TYR A 286 17.07 -20.08 4.07
CA TYR A 286 17.68 -20.26 2.75
C TYR A 286 19.18 -20.56 2.84
N TRP A 287 19.90 -20.13 3.88
CA TRP A 287 21.30 -20.52 4.08
C TRP A 287 21.47 -22.03 4.20
N ALA A 288 20.57 -22.70 4.91
CA ALA A 288 20.60 -24.16 5.06
C ALA A 288 20.31 -24.86 3.72
N VAL A 289 19.32 -24.34 2.97
CA VAL A 289 18.95 -24.88 1.65
C VAL A 289 20.09 -24.68 0.64
N VAL A 290 20.66 -23.47 0.55
CA VAL A 290 21.78 -23.15 -0.33
C VAL A 290 22.99 -24.02 0.00
N ASN A 291 23.30 -24.22 1.30
CA ASN A 291 24.39 -25.09 1.73
C ASN A 291 24.15 -26.56 1.36
N ALA A 292 22.93 -27.06 1.56
CA ALA A 292 22.56 -28.42 1.17
C ALA A 292 22.73 -28.64 -0.34
N ILE A 293 22.23 -27.71 -1.16
CA ILE A 293 22.38 -27.79 -2.62
C ILE A 293 23.86 -27.71 -3.02
N GLN A 294 24.63 -26.78 -2.44
CA GLN A 294 26.07 -26.67 -2.72
C GLN A 294 26.84 -27.94 -2.35
N LYS A 295 26.45 -28.66 -1.30
CA LYS A 295 27.04 -29.96 -0.95
C LYS A 295 26.67 -31.04 -1.95
N SER A 296 25.40 -31.13 -2.35
CA SER A 296 24.92 -32.12 -3.33
C SER A 296 25.51 -31.92 -4.73
N CYS A 297 25.68 -30.67 -5.18
CA CYS A 297 26.27 -30.36 -6.50
C CYS A 297 27.81 -30.48 -6.54
N ARG A 298 28.50 -30.79 -5.43
CA ARG A 298 29.95 -31.06 -5.42
C ARG A 298 30.29 -32.48 -5.85
N SER A 299 29.33 -33.40 -5.83
CA SER A 299 29.53 -34.84 -6.08
C SER A 299 29.31 -35.29 -7.54
N SER A 300 28.92 -34.39 -8.44
CA SER A 300 28.53 -34.69 -9.83
C SER A 300 29.14 -33.69 -10.82
N GLU A 301 29.89 -34.18 -11.81
CA GLU A 301 30.43 -33.36 -12.91
C GLU A 301 29.34 -32.78 -13.83
N SER A 302 28.13 -33.36 -13.82
CA SER A 302 26.98 -32.93 -14.62
C SER A 302 26.28 -31.65 -14.11
N ASP A 303 26.66 -31.11 -12.94
CA ASP A 303 25.94 -30.01 -12.28
C ASP A 303 26.60 -28.63 -12.44
N PHE A 304 27.45 -28.45 -13.45
CA PHE A 304 28.12 -27.18 -13.76
C PHE A 304 27.12 -26.02 -13.93
N TRP A 305 25.96 -26.27 -14.54
CA TRP A 305 24.92 -25.26 -14.75
C TRP A 305 24.24 -24.82 -13.45
N TRP A 306 23.85 -25.74 -12.58
CA TRP A 306 23.20 -25.43 -11.31
C TRP A 306 24.14 -24.73 -10.34
N ARG A 307 25.41 -25.17 -10.30
CA ARG A 307 26.45 -24.56 -9.48
C ARG A 307 26.75 -23.13 -9.92
N ASN A 308 26.87 -22.89 -11.23
CA ASN A 308 27.07 -21.55 -11.75
C ASN A 308 25.84 -20.68 -11.56
N TRP A 309 24.63 -21.19 -11.77
CA TRP A 309 23.39 -20.42 -11.56
C TRP A 309 23.20 -20.00 -10.10
N LEU A 310 23.48 -20.88 -9.12
CA LEU A 310 23.41 -20.53 -7.69
C LEU A 310 24.50 -19.54 -7.28
N LEU A 311 25.72 -19.71 -7.78
CA LEU A 311 26.78 -18.72 -7.59
C LEU A 311 26.41 -17.38 -8.23
N TYR A 312 25.76 -17.39 -9.39
CA TYR A 312 25.35 -16.17 -10.07
C TYR A 312 24.18 -15.46 -9.37
N ALA A 313 23.20 -16.23 -8.91
CA ALA A 313 21.98 -15.73 -8.28
C ALA A 313 22.23 -15.18 -6.87
N PHE A 314 23.22 -15.72 -6.14
CA PHE A 314 23.48 -15.33 -4.74
C PHE A 314 24.83 -14.61 -4.51
N PHE A 315 25.81 -14.73 -5.41
CA PHE A 315 27.19 -14.29 -5.15
C PHE A 315 27.86 -13.51 -6.30
N SER A 316 27.17 -13.19 -7.42
CA SER A 316 27.81 -12.61 -8.63
C SER A 316 28.32 -11.16 -8.54
N GLN A 317 28.30 -10.50 -7.38
CA GLN A 317 28.81 -9.12 -7.26
C GLN A 317 29.95 -8.95 -6.26
N SER A 318 30.48 -10.04 -5.71
CA SER A 318 31.76 -10.03 -5.00
C SER A 318 32.89 -10.40 -5.98
N ASN A 319 33.30 -9.44 -6.80
CA ASN A 319 34.63 -9.41 -7.42
C ASN A 319 35.17 -7.98 -7.35
#